data_AF-A0A7G6XEJ5-F1
#
_entry.id   AF-A0A7G6XEJ5-F1
#
_cell.length_a   1.000
_cell.length_b   1.000
_cell.length_c   1.000
_cell.angle_alpha   90.00
_cell.angle_beta   90.00
_cell.angle_gamma   90.00
#
_symmetry.space_group_name_H-M   'P 1'
#
loop_
_entity.id
_entity.type
_entity.pdbx_description
1 polymer ?
#
loop_
_entity_poly.entity_id
_entity_poly.type
_entity_poly.pdbx_seq_one_letter_code
_entity_poly.pdbx_strand_id
1 'polypeptide(L)'
;MRPASHTDRLVMGDYSRPDRARHPHHPPSYEITDPAEAAEVRAVRELGRRRAAEAGDDPFGCSCGDGEGTRHPTPESRRLLDPLSPDGIPARHRARWAAAAPGALREYAEALAAGAEEPAPPAGVPLSVALGWLGAVRQEPRDAAWLLAERAPMRLLAGAATAELAWAVRESDRAGLEGAVRFFASEEFTTRHPKRRRVPDTARDMLLRHARSHRPADLAVLERRLLRAPEDRIRRS
;
A
#
# COMPACT_ATOMS: atom_id res chain seq x y z
N MET A 1 18.29 13.80 -44.43
CA MET A 1 17.47 12.82 -43.69
C MET A 1 17.38 13.31 -42.25
N ARG A 2 16.21 13.72 -41.75
CA ARG A 2 16.05 14.11 -40.33
C ARG A 2 16.12 12.83 -39.49
N PRO A 3 16.89 12.76 -38.39
CA PRO A 3 16.78 11.63 -37.49
C PRO A 3 15.37 11.68 -36.89
N ALA A 4 14.59 10.62 -37.09
CA ALA A 4 13.34 10.44 -36.37
C ALA A 4 13.72 10.33 -34.89
N SER A 5 13.38 11.36 -34.12
CA SER A 5 13.37 11.30 -32.66
C SER A 5 12.30 10.26 -32.29
N HIS A 6 12.70 8.99 -32.25
CA HIS A 6 11.88 7.93 -31.70
C HIS A 6 11.57 8.34 -30.27
N THR A 7 10.34 8.78 -30.03
CA THR A 7 9.84 8.94 -28.67
C THR A 7 9.92 7.56 -28.06
N ASP A 8 10.79 7.42 -27.06
CA ASP A 8 11.24 6.17 -26.50
C ASP A 8 10.12 5.61 -25.60
N ARG A 9 9.06 5.12 -26.24
CA ARG A 9 7.84 4.64 -25.59
C ARG A 9 8.09 3.23 -25.08
N LEU A 10 7.86 3.03 -23.78
CA LEU A 10 7.89 1.71 -23.17
C LEU A 10 6.47 1.32 -22.78
N VAL A 11 6.00 0.16 -23.23
CA VAL A 11 4.70 -0.39 -22.80
C VAL A 11 4.96 -1.45 -21.74
N MET A 12 4.37 -1.27 -20.57
CA MET A 12 4.37 -2.26 -19.51
C MET A 12 2.98 -2.89 -19.43
N GLY A 13 2.92 -4.18 -19.15
CA GLY A 13 1.65 -4.89 -19.09
C GLY A 13 1.82 -6.35 -18.73
N ASP A 14 0.68 -7.04 -18.72
CA ASP A 14 0.55 -8.41 -18.23
C ASP A 14 0.96 -8.55 -16.75
N TYR A 15 0.44 -7.64 -15.91
CA TYR A 15 0.54 -7.77 -14.46
C TYR A 15 -0.18 -9.03 -14.02
N SER A 16 0.57 -10.11 -13.94
CA SER A 16 0.08 -11.44 -13.63
C SER A 16 0.96 -12.05 -12.54
N ARG A 17 0.33 -12.34 -11.41
CA ARG A 17 0.92 -13.22 -10.42
C ARG A 17 0.47 -14.66 -10.70
N PRO A 18 1.32 -15.66 -10.39
CA PRO A 18 0.94 -17.07 -10.49
C PRO A 18 -0.31 -17.43 -9.67
N ASP A 19 -0.53 -16.75 -8.55
CA ASP A 19 -1.71 -16.92 -7.68
C ASP A 19 -2.95 -16.14 -8.15
N ARG A 20 -2.88 -15.49 -9.32
CA ARG A 20 -3.92 -14.60 -9.88
C ARG A 20 -4.28 -13.42 -9.00
N ALA A 21 -3.50 -13.13 -7.96
CA ALA A 21 -3.73 -11.95 -7.16
C ALA A 21 -3.56 -10.71 -8.06
N ARG A 22 -4.64 -9.93 -8.14
CA ARG A 22 -4.69 -8.66 -8.84
C ARG A 22 -5.31 -7.65 -7.91
N HIS A 23 -4.81 -6.44 -7.97
CA HIS A 23 -5.49 -5.34 -7.33
C HIS A 23 -6.63 -4.84 -8.24
N PRO A 24 -7.89 -4.69 -7.77
CA PRO A 24 -9.04 -4.31 -8.60
C PRO A 24 -8.91 -3.01 -9.40
N HIS A 25 -7.94 -2.16 -9.05
CA HIS A 25 -7.71 -0.85 -9.66
C HIS A 25 -6.35 -0.73 -10.35
N HIS A 26 -5.53 -1.78 -10.36
CA HIS A 26 -4.27 -1.76 -11.12
C HIS A 26 -4.60 -1.92 -12.62
N PRO A 27 -4.17 -0.99 -13.49
CA PRO A 27 -4.43 -1.11 -14.92
C PRO A 27 -3.75 -2.37 -15.48
N PRO A 28 -4.33 -3.02 -16.51
CA PRO A 28 -3.77 -4.23 -17.11
C PRO A 28 -2.48 -3.96 -17.91
N SER A 29 -2.30 -2.72 -18.37
CA SER A 29 -1.11 -2.20 -19.04
C SER A 29 -1.00 -0.69 -18.82
N TYR A 30 0.20 -0.13 -18.94
CA TYR A 30 0.43 1.31 -19.03
C TYR A 30 1.50 1.64 -20.06
N GLU A 31 1.37 2.81 -20.68
CA GLU A 31 2.39 3.40 -21.53
C GLU A 31 3.24 4.36 -20.69
N ILE A 32 4.56 4.16 -20.74
CA ILE A 32 5.55 5.09 -20.19
C ILE A 32 6.05 5.95 -21.35
N THR A 33 5.75 7.24 -21.25
CA THR A 33 6.20 8.27 -22.19
C THR A 33 7.30 9.14 -21.61
N ASP A 34 7.50 9.11 -20.29
CA ASP A 34 8.54 9.85 -19.59
C ASP A 34 9.90 9.13 -19.73
N PRO A 35 10.95 9.79 -20.27
CA PRO A 35 12.25 9.16 -20.47
C PRO A 35 12.96 8.74 -19.18
N ALA A 36 12.77 9.45 -18.06
CA ALA A 36 13.39 9.12 -16.79
C ALA A 36 12.73 7.87 -16.18
N GLU A 37 11.41 7.77 -16.27
CA GLU A 37 10.66 6.57 -15.86
C GLU A 37 11.01 5.36 -16.74
N ALA A 38 11.15 5.55 -18.06
CA ALA A 38 11.61 4.49 -18.96
C ALA A 38 13.04 4.02 -18.64
N ALA A 39 13.93 4.96 -18.27
CA ALA A 39 15.28 4.64 -17.83
C ALA A 39 15.31 3.84 -16.52
N GLU A 40 14.44 4.16 -15.55
CA GLU A 40 14.31 3.41 -14.29
C GLU A 40 13.92 1.95 -14.53
N VAL A 41 12.90 1.71 -15.37
CA VAL A 41 12.48 0.34 -15.73
C VAL A 41 13.60 -0.44 -16.43
N ARG A 42 14.32 0.21 -17.34
CA ARG A 42 15.47 -0.42 -18.03
C ARG A 42 16.60 -0.75 -17.07
N ALA A 43 16.88 0.12 -16.10
CA ALA A 43 17.91 -0.10 -15.09
C ALA A 43 17.59 -1.32 -14.20
N VAL A 44 16.33 -1.49 -13.78
CA VAL A 44 15.89 -2.67 -13.00
C VAL A 44 16.05 -3.96 -13.80
N ARG A 45 15.69 -3.95 -15.09
CA ARG A 45 15.85 -5.10 -15.99
C ARG A 45 17.32 -5.45 -16.22
N GLU A 46 18.16 -4.45 -16.44
CA GLU A 46 19.61 -4.64 -16.59
C GLU A 46 20.26 -5.19 -15.32
N LEU A 47 19.87 -4.69 -14.14
CA LEU A 47 20.31 -5.23 -12.87
C LEU A 47 19.97 -6.73 -12.74
N GLY A 48 18.75 -7.10 -13.11
CA GLY A 48 18.32 -8.49 -13.08
C GLY A 48 19.11 -9.39 -14.02
N ARG A 49 19.37 -8.93 -15.25
CA ARG A 49 20.21 -9.66 -16.22
C ARG A 49 21.62 -9.87 -15.70
N ARG A 50 22.24 -8.81 -15.15
CA ARG A 50 23.59 -8.90 -14.58
C ARG A 50 23.66 -9.91 -13.45
N ARG A 51 22.69 -9.90 -12.53
CA ARG A 51 22.62 -10.86 -11.41
C ARG A 51 22.41 -12.30 -11.86
N ALA A 52 21.56 -12.53 -12.87
CA ALA A 52 21.38 -13.86 -13.46
C ALA A 52 22.68 -14.37 -14.07
N ALA A 53 23.38 -13.53 -14.85
CA ALA A 53 24.67 -13.87 -15.43
C ALA A 53 25.74 -14.18 -14.37
N GLU A 54 25.81 -13.40 -13.28
CA GLU A 54 26.68 -13.65 -12.14
C GLU A 54 26.37 -14.97 -11.42
N ALA A 55 25.09 -15.39 -11.38
CA ALA A 55 24.65 -16.65 -10.81
C ALA A 55 24.90 -17.86 -11.74
N GLY A 56 25.40 -17.65 -12.95
CA GLY A 56 25.58 -18.70 -13.95
C GLY A 56 24.27 -19.15 -14.62
N ASP A 57 23.17 -18.45 -14.36
CA ASP A 57 21.93 -18.60 -15.12
C ASP A 57 22.14 -17.90 -16.46
N ASP A 58 22.25 -18.65 -17.56
CA ASP A 58 22.23 -18.06 -18.90
C ASP A 58 20.81 -17.53 -19.17
N PRO A 59 20.56 -16.22 -19.08
CA PRO A 59 19.24 -15.68 -19.34
C PRO A 59 19.08 -15.75 -20.85
N PHE A 60 18.56 -16.87 -21.35
CA PHE A 60 18.31 -17.12 -22.78
C PHE A 60 17.86 -15.82 -23.44
N GLY A 61 18.78 -15.19 -24.18
CA GLY A 61 18.47 -14.04 -25.00
C GLY A 61 17.57 -14.54 -26.10
N CYS A 62 16.26 -14.54 -25.87
CA CYS A 62 15.33 -15.02 -26.89
C CYS A 62 15.54 -14.16 -28.13
N SER A 63 15.95 -14.80 -29.22
CA SER A 63 16.08 -14.20 -30.56
C SER A 63 14.74 -13.65 -31.08
N CYS A 64 13.64 -13.97 -30.39
CA CYS A 64 12.28 -13.49 -30.63
C CYS A 64 12.02 -12.03 -30.25
N GLY A 65 13.06 -11.24 -29.96
CA GLY A 65 12.93 -9.81 -29.69
C GLY A 65 12.47 -9.49 -28.28
N ASP A 66 12.92 -10.25 -27.27
CA ASP A 66 12.69 -9.90 -25.85
C ASP A 66 13.66 -8.79 -25.38
N GLY A 67 13.90 -7.78 -26.22
CA GLY A 67 14.77 -6.63 -25.88
C GLY A 67 14.26 -5.85 -24.66
N GLU A 68 13.00 -6.06 -24.31
CA GLU A 68 12.36 -5.51 -23.13
C GLU A 68 12.34 -6.47 -21.93
N GLY A 69 12.78 -7.74 -22.04
CA GLY A 69 12.87 -8.68 -20.91
C GLY A 69 11.53 -8.98 -20.22
N THR A 70 10.44 -9.00 -20.97
CA THR A 70 9.09 -9.29 -20.46
C THR A 70 8.73 -10.77 -20.53
N ARG A 71 9.34 -11.53 -21.46
CA ARG A 71 9.02 -12.96 -21.65
C ARG A 71 9.82 -13.87 -20.72
N HIS A 72 11.02 -13.46 -20.32
CA HIS A 72 11.85 -14.18 -19.34
C HIS A 72 12.17 -13.29 -18.13
N PRO A 73 11.20 -13.01 -17.25
CA PRO A 73 11.40 -12.07 -16.16
C PRO A 73 12.28 -12.68 -15.06
N THR A 74 13.41 -12.02 -14.82
CA THR A 74 14.26 -12.17 -13.63
C THR A 74 13.51 -11.80 -12.34
N PRO A 75 13.98 -12.19 -11.15
CA PRO A 75 13.36 -11.77 -9.88
C PRO A 75 13.13 -10.26 -9.77
N GLU A 76 14.07 -9.44 -10.23
CA GLU A 76 13.98 -7.98 -10.25
C GLU A 76 12.87 -7.48 -11.18
N SER A 77 12.80 -8.01 -12.40
CA SER A 77 11.78 -7.61 -13.38
C SER A 77 10.38 -8.14 -13.04
N ARG A 78 10.28 -9.26 -12.30
CA ARG A 78 9.00 -9.74 -11.74
C ARG A 78 8.39 -8.73 -10.77
N ARG A 79 9.19 -7.97 -10.02
CA ARG A 79 8.67 -6.90 -9.14
C ARG A 79 8.03 -5.75 -9.92
N LEU A 80 8.48 -5.48 -11.15
CA LEU A 80 7.84 -4.49 -12.03
C LEU A 80 6.50 -4.99 -12.58
N LEU A 81 6.34 -6.31 -12.70
CA LEU A 81 5.13 -6.96 -13.22
C LEU A 81 4.17 -7.40 -12.10
N ASP A 82 4.57 -7.31 -10.83
CA ASP A 82 3.71 -7.62 -9.71
C ASP A 82 2.77 -6.43 -9.43
N PRO A 83 1.44 -6.57 -9.59
CA PRO A 83 0.48 -5.50 -9.31
C PRO A 83 0.37 -5.13 -7.83
N LEU A 84 1.00 -5.90 -6.93
CA LEU A 84 1.09 -5.67 -5.49
C LEU A 84 2.49 -5.18 -5.06
N SER A 85 3.38 -4.93 -6.01
CA SER A 85 4.69 -4.34 -5.77
C SER A 85 4.68 -2.83 -6.05
N PRO A 86 5.25 -2.00 -5.15
CA PRO A 86 5.48 -0.59 -5.44
C PRO A 86 6.30 -0.36 -6.71
N ASP A 87 7.25 -1.25 -7.02
CA ASP A 87 8.11 -1.15 -8.20
C ASP A 87 7.30 -1.22 -9.51
N GLY A 88 6.11 -1.84 -9.49
CA GLY A 88 5.22 -1.90 -10.65
C GLY A 88 4.48 -0.59 -10.91
N ILE A 89 4.53 0.39 -9.99
CA ILE A 89 3.81 1.65 -10.06
C ILE A 89 4.66 2.71 -10.78
N PRO A 90 4.12 3.39 -11.81
CA PRO A 90 4.74 4.54 -12.45
C PRO A 90 5.34 5.55 -11.45
N ALA A 91 6.60 5.96 -11.67
CA ALA A 91 7.34 6.84 -10.76
C ALA A 91 6.59 8.14 -10.44
N ARG A 92 5.99 8.78 -11.46
CA ARG A 92 5.14 9.97 -11.29
C ARG A 92 3.95 9.75 -10.35
N HIS A 93 3.35 8.56 -10.34
CA HIS A 93 2.23 8.24 -9.45
C HIS A 93 2.71 8.03 -8.02
N ARG A 94 3.84 7.33 -7.86
CA ARG A 94 4.50 7.18 -6.55
C ARG A 94 4.89 8.52 -5.95
N ALA A 95 5.50 9.41 -6.74
CA ALA A 95 5.90 10.76 -6.33
C ALA A 95 4.69 11.62 -5.95
N ARG A 96 3.64 11.65 -6.78
CA ARG A 96 2.41 12.39 -6.49
C ARG A 96 1.72 11.91 -5.22
N TRP A 97 1.69 10.59 -4.99
CA TRP A 97 1.18 10.04 -3.74
C TRP A 97 2.04 10.43 -2.54
N ALA A 98 3.36 10.26 -2.66
CA ALA A 98 4.30 10.63 -1.61
C ALA A 98 4.12 12.10 -1.24
N ALA A 99 3.93 13.00 -2.21
CA ALA A 99 3.65 14.43 -2.04
C ALA A 99 2.24 14.77 -1.49
N ALA A 100 1.31 13.82 -1.46
CA ALA A 100 -0.03 13.99 -0.89
C ALA A 100 -0.17 13.48 0.57
N ALA A 101 0.82 12.73 1.09
CA ALA A 101 0.87 12.33 2.49
C ALA A 101 0.78 13.53 3.48
N PRO A 102 0.33 13.33 4.73
CA PRO A 102 0.48 14.33 5.78
C PRO A 102 1.94 14.74 5.96
N GLY A 103 2.20 16.02 6.28
CA GLY A 103 3.57 16.55 6.34
C GLY A 103 4.52 15.73 7.23
N ALA A 104 4.05 15.32 8.42
CA ALA A 104 4.83 14.51 9.35
C ALA A 104 5.08 13.05 8.88
N LEU A 105 4.37 12.60 7.83
CA LEU A 105 4.52 11.27 7.21
C LEU A 105 5.18 11.33 5.83
N ARG A 106 5.60 12.52 5.37
CA ARG A 106 6.13 12.74 4.01
C ARG A 106 7.36 11.88 3.74
N GLU A 107 8.37 11.93 4.62
CA GLU A 107 9.62 11.18 4.45
C GLU A 107 9.37 9.66 4.44
N TYR A 108 8.47 9.19 5.32
CA TYR A 108 8.04 7.79 5.35
C TYR A 108 7.36 7.37 4.03
N ALA A 109 6.49 8.23 3.51
CA ALA A 109 5.83 8.01 2.23
C ALA A 109 6.85 8.01 1.07
N GLU A 110 7.79 8.94 1.04
CA GLU A 110 8.85 9.00 0.02
C GLU A 110 9.72 7.74 0.05
N ALA A 111 10.09 7.23 1.23
CA ALA A 111 10.85 6.00 1.35
C ALA A 111 10.07 4.77 0.83
N LEU A 112 8.78 4.65 1.17
CA LEU A 112 7.93 3.58 0.63
C LEU A 112 7.72 3.72 -0.88
N ALA A 113 7.54 4.95 -1.37
CA ALA A 113 7.47 5.23 -2.79
C ALA A 113 8.77 4.82 -3.49
N ALA A 114 9.93 4.99 -2.87
CA ALA A 114 11.21 4.53 -3.43
C ALA A 114 11.41 2.99 -3.33
N GLY A 115 10.44 2.24 -2.83
CA GLY A 115 10.52 0.78 -2.72
C GLY A 115 11.20 0.28 -1.45
N ALA A 116 11.40 1.13 -0.43
CA ALA A 116 11.94 0.68 0.85
C ALA A 116 11.03 -0.40 1.46
N GLU A 117 11.59 -1.58 1.72
CA GLU A 117 10.83 -2.70 2.28
C GLU A 117 10.42 -2.44 3.73
N GLU A 118 11.31 -1.89 4.57
CA GLU A 118 11.06 -1.59 5.98
C GLU A 118 11.56 -0.20 6.37
N PRO A 119 10.93 0.88 5.89
CA PRO A 119 11.29 2.22 6.33
C PRO A 119 10.97 2.40 7.81
N ALA A 120 11.85 3.08 8.52
CA ALA A 120 11.67 3.38 9.94
C ALA A 120 10.35 4.17 10.13
N PRO A 121 9.50 3.79 11.11
CA PRO A 121 8.30 4.55 11.40
C PRO A 121 8.69 5.95 11.90
N PRO A 122 7.95 7.00 11.50
CA PRO A 122 8.26 8.35 11.90
C PRO A 122 8.02 8.52 13.41
N ALA A 123 8.99 9.13 14.09
CA ALA A 123 8.94 9.34 15.54
C ALA A 123 8.00 10.50 15.91
N GLY A 124 7.24 10.32 17.00
CA GLY A 124 6.40 11.39 17.56
C GLY A 124 5.15 11.73 16.74
N VAL A 125 4.82 10.96 15.71
CA VAL A 125 3.60 11.18 14.91
C VAL A 125 2.41 10.49 15.57
N PRO A 126 1.33 11.22 15.91
CA PRO A 126 0.13 10.61 16.47
C PRO A 126 -0.50 9.60 15.49
N LEU A 127 -0.93 8.44 16.00
CA LEU A 127 -1.58 7.42 15.17
C LEU A 127 -2.91 7.92 14.57
N SER A 128 -3.54 8.93 15.16
CA SER A 128 -4.73 9.61 14.59
C SER A 128 -4.43 10.25 13.23
N VAL A 129 -3.19 10.68 12.98
CA VAL A 129 -2.74 11.17 11.67
C VAL A 129 -2.66 10.04 10.65
N ALA A 130 -2.16 8.87 11.04
CA ALA A 130 -2.14 7.68 10.18
C ALA A 130 -3.56 7.16 9.88
N LEU A 131 -4.45 7.20 10.88
CA LEU A 131 -5.88 6.91 10.70
C LEU A 131 -6.53 7.88 9.72
N GLY A 132 -6.28 9.19 9.88
CA GLY A 132 -6.77 10.22 8.98
C GLY A 132 -6.25 10.04 7.55
N TRP A 133 -4.99 9.65 7.40
CA TRP A 133 -4.40 9.36 6.10
C TRP A 133 -5.05 8.16 5.40
N LEU A 134 -5.33 7.07 6.13
CA LEU A 134 -6.04 5.90 5.62
C LEU A 134 -7.50 6.20 5.24
N GLY A 135 -8.15 7.08 5.99
CA GLY A 135 -9.54 7.48 5.74
C GLY A 135 -9.71 8.64 4.76
N ALA A 136 -8.62 9.26 4.32
CA ALA A 136 -8.67 10.41 3.43
C ALA A 136 -9.34 10.07 2.09
N VAL A 137 -10.31 10.90 1.70
CA VAL A 137 -10.94 10.79 0.37
C VAL A 137 -9.91 11.23 -0.67
N ARG A 138 -9.60 10.32 -1.60
CA ARG A 138 -8.68 10.61 -2.70
C ARG A 138 -9.43 11.25 -3.86
N GLN A 139 -8.83 12.27 -4.45
CA GLN A 139 -9.35 12.89 -5.68
C GLN A 139 -9.33 11.89 -6.86
N GLU A 140 -8.27 11.09 -6.95
CA GLU A 140 -8.13 9.99 -7.91
C GLU A 140 -8.07 8.65 -7.16
N PRO A 141 -9.22 8.06 -6.77
CA PRO A 141 -9.25 6.79 -6.03
C PRO A 141 -8.76 5.58 -6.85
N ARG A 142 -8.57 5.74 -8.16
CA ARG A 142 -8.11 4.70 -9.09
C ARG A 142 -6.71 4.94 -9.64
N ASP A 143 -5.91 5.81 -9.02
CA ASP A 143 -4.50 5.92 -9.43
C ASP A 143 -3.70 4.66 -9.02
N ALA A 144 -2.62 4.39 -9.75
CA ALA A 144 -1.79 3.20 -9.49
C ALA A 144 -1.09 3.25 -8.11
N ALA A 145 -1.00 4.43 -7.47
CA ALA A 145 -0.47 4.60 -6.13
C ALA A 145 -1.53 4.32 -5.03
N TRP A 146 -2.69 3.77 -5.39
CA TRP A 146 -3.65 3.22 -4.46
C TRP A 146 -3.03 2.23 -3.48
N LEU A 147 -2.17 1.32 -3.97
CA LEU A 147 -1.52 0.29 -3.14
C LEU A 147 -0.76 0.91 -1.96
N LEU A 148 -0.01 1.98 -2.25
CA LEU A 148 0.78 2.69 -1.25
C LEU A 148 -0.11 3.41 -0.22
N ALA A 149 -1.26 3.95 -0.64
CA ALA A 149 -2.15 4.66 0.28
C ALA A 149 -2.88 3.77 1.27
N GLU A 150 -3.08 2.49 0.98
CA GLU A 150 -3.59 1.57 2.00
C GLU A 150 -2.45 0.96 2.80
N ARG A 151 -1.42 0.45 2.12
CA ARG A 151 -0.33 -0.28 2.75
C ARG A 151 0.48 0.59 3.72
N ALA A 152 0.76 1.84 3.37
CA ALA A 152 1.59 2.71 4.20
C ALA A 152 0.96 2.99 5.59
N PRO A 153 -0.26 3.54 5.69
CA PRO A 153 -0.88 3.76 6.98
C PRO A 153 -1.22 2.45 7.69
N MET A 154 -1.64 1.39 6.98
CA MET A 154 -1.91 0.09 7.62
C MET A 154 -0.68 -0.47 8.32
N ARG A 155 0.53 -0.34 7.75
CA ARG A 155 1.77 -0.79 8.39
C ARG A 155 2.08 -0.05 9.69
N LEU A 156 1.90 1.27 9.71
CA LEU A 156 2.08 2.08 10.92
C LEU A 156 1.12 1.63 12.03
N LEU A 157 -0.14 1.36 11.69
CA LEU A 157 -1.17 0.95 12.63
C LEU A 157 -1.01 -0.51 13.09
N ALA A 158 -0.54 -1.40 12.21
CA ALA A 158 -0.36 -2.82 12.49
C ALA A 158 0.71 -3.08 13.56
N GLY A 159 1.71 -2.21 13.69
CA GLY A 159 2.72 -2.29 14.75
C GLY A 159 2.27 -1.78 16.12
N ALA A 160 1.21 -0.96 16.18
CA ALA A 160 0.81 -0.25 17.39
C ALA A 160 0.06 -1.10 18.42
N ALA A 161 0.22 -0.76 19.70
CA ALA A 161 -0.53 -1.38 20.78
C ALA A 161 -2.01 -0.99 20.72
N THR A 162 -2.89 -1.89 21.14
CA THR A 162 -4.34 -1.66 21.06
C THR A 162 -4.81 -0.47 21.91
N ALA A 163 -4.13 -0.19 23.02
CA ALA A 163 -4.40 0.99 23.84
C ALA A 163 -4.09 2.30 23.09
N GLU A 164 -2.96 2.36 22.37
CA GLU A 164 -2.57 3.51 21.56
C GLU A 164 -3.54 3.72 20.39
N LEU A 165 -3.94 2.62 19.73
CA LEU A 165 -4.96 2.66 18.68
C LEU A 165 -6.31 3.16 19.23
N ALA A 166 -6.72 2.71 20.41
CA ALA A 166 -7.95 3.15 21.04
C ALA A 166 -7.89 4.64 21.44
N TRP A 167 -6.73 5.13 21.89
CA TRP A 167 -6.51 6.55 22.14
C TRP A 167 -6.63 7.36 20.85
N ALA A 168 -5.96 6.91 19.79
CA ALA A 168 -6.00 7.55 18.48
C ALA A 168 -7.41 7.64 17.88
N VAL A 169 -8.25 6.62 18.08
CA VAL A 169 -9.67 6.65 17.69
C VAL A 169 -10.44 7.77 18.39
N ARG A 170 -10.14 8.05 19.66
CA ARG A 170 -10.80 9.12 20.43
C ARG A 170 -10.39 10.51 19.95
N GLU A 171 -9.15 10.65 19.52
CA GLU A 171 -8.59 11.91 18.97
C GLU A 171 -8.89 12.11 17.48
N SER A 172 -9.49 11.11 16.82
CA SER A 172 -9.72 11.15 15.38
C SER A 172 -10.91 12.04 15.02
N ASP A 173 -10.74 12.80 13.95
CA ASP A 173 -11.85 13.46 13.26
C ASP A 173 -12.65 12.46 12.41
N ARG A 174 -13.55 12.97 11.54
CA ARG A 174 -14.36 12.13 10.66
C ARG A 174 -13.52 11.27 9.71
N ALA A 175 -12.44 11.81 9.14
CA ALA A 175 -11.56 11.06 8.25
C ALA A 175 -10.76 10.02 9.03
N GLY A 176 -10.29 10.37 10.23
CA GLY A 176 -9.64 9.42 11.13
C GLY A 176 -10.56 8.26 11.54
N LEU A 177 -11.84 8.53 11.83
CA LEU A 177 -12.81 7.47 12.13
C LEU A 177 -13.13 6.58 10.92
N GLU A 178 -13.18 7.16 9.72
CA GLU A 178 -13.30 6.39 8.47
C GLU A 178 -12.10 5.43 8.29
N GLY A 179 -10.87 5.94 8.47
CA GLY A 179 -9.67 5.10 8.41
C GLY A 179 -9.61 4.08 9.53
N ALA A 180 -10.06 4.43 10.73
CA ALA A 180 -10.11 3.50 11.86
C ALA A 180 -11.06 2.34 11.60
N VAL A 181 -12.27 2.60 11.10
CA VAL A 181 -13.20 1.52 10.73
C VAL A 181 -12.56 0.59 9.71
N ARG A 182 -11.90 1.13 8.68
CA ARG A 182 -11.18 0.31 7.68
C ARG A 182 -10.09 -0.55 8.33
N PHE A 183 -9.25 0.03 9.18
CA PHE A 183 -8.18 -0.72 9.85
C PHE A 183 -8.72 -1.79 10.80
N PHE A 184 -9.68 -1.48 11.67
CA PHE A 184 -10.23 -2.46 12.61
C PHE A 184 -11.06 -3.56 11.91
N ALA A 185 -11.58 -3.30 10.71
CA ALA A 185 -12.23 -4.28 9.85
C ALA A 185 -11.27 -5.03 8.92
N SER A 186 -9.98 -4.71 8.91
CA SER A 186 -8.97 -5.36 8.06
C SER A 186 -8.49 -6.71 8.63
N GLU A 187 -7.77 -7.48 7.83
CA GLU A 187 -7.14 -8.73 8.27
C GLU A 187 -5.95 -8.48 9.21
N GLU A 188 -5.27 -7.35 9.06
CA GLU A 188 -4.15 -6.89 9.89
C GLU A 188 -4.54 -6.81 11.36
N PHE A 189 -5.77 -6.36 11.66
CA PHE A 189 -6.29 -6.37 13.03
C PHE A 189 -6.81 -7.76 13.45
N THR A 190 -7.38 -8.51 12.51
CA THR A 190 -8.08 -9.78 12.79
C THR A 190 -7.16 -10.89 13.23
N THR A 191 -5.98 -10.96 12.62
CA THR A 191 -4.91 -11.92 12.91
C THR A 191 -4.27 -11.71 14.28
N ARG A 192 -4.56 -10.58 14.95
CA ARG A 192 -4.04 -10.31 16.30
C ARG A 192 -4.59 -11.31 17.33
N HIS A 193 -3.72 -11.69 18.27
CA HIS A 193 -4.06 -12.51 19.43
C HIS A 193 -5.29 -11.92 20.18
N PRO A 194 -6.25 -12.73 20.68
CA PRO A 194 -7.48 -12.23 21.29
C PRO A 194 -7.29 -11.14 22.36
N LYS A 195 -6.25 -11.23 23.20
CA LYS A 195 -5.92 -10.18 24.18
C LYS A 195 -5.65 -8.81 23.54
N ARG A 196 -5.03 -8.79 22.35
CA ARG A 196 -4.75 -7.58 21.55
C ARG A 196 -5.96 -7.12 20.73
N ARG A 197 -7.06 -7.86 20.71
CA ARG A 197 -8.33 -7.40 20.08
C ARG A 197 -9.31 -6.79 21.08
N ARG A 198 -8.91 -6.71 22.37
CA ARG A 198 -9.71 -6.08 23.42
C ARG A 198 -9.58 -4.56 23.30
N VAL A 199 -10.67 -3.91 22.94
CA VAL A 199 -10.76 -2.46 22.76
C VAL A 199 -11.63 -1.87 23.86
N PRO A 200 -11.22 -0.76 24.51
CA PRO A 200 -12.06 -0.06 25.48
C PRO A 200 -13.41 0.37 24.90
N ASP A 201 -14.47 0.28 25.71
CA ASP A 201 -15.86 0.46 25.26
C ASP A 201 -16.07 1.83 24.56
N THR A 202 -15.44 2.91 25.01
CA THR A 202 -15.53 4.23 24.35
C THR A 202 -15.09 4.18 22.88
N ALA A 203 -13.90 3.63 22.61
CA ALA A 203 -13.37 3.57 21.24
C ALA A 203 -14.19 2.59 20.39
N ARG A 204 -14.57 1.45 20.98
CA ARG A 204 -15.44 0.46 20.33
C ARG A 204 -16.78 1.08 19.93
N ASP A 205 -17.43 1.83 20.80
CA ASP A 205 -18.71 2.45 20.52
C ASP A 205 -18.62 3.56 19.46
N MET A 206 -17.53 4.34 19.45
CA MET A 206 -17.26 5.30 18.37
C MET A 206 -17.14 4.61 17.01
N LEU A 207 -16.38 3.51 16.94
CA LEU A 207 -16.20 2.72 15.71
C LEU A 207 -17.52 2.11 15.23
N LEU A 208 -18.28 1.46 16.13
CA LEU A 208 -19.55 0.83 15.78
C LEU A 208 -20.60 1.87 15.35
N ARG A 209 -20.65 3.03 16.02
CA ARG A 209 -21.55 4.12 15.64
C ARG A 209 -21.19 4.67 14.26
N HIS A 210 -19.91 4.93 14.01
CA HIS A 210 -19.45 5.45 12.72
C HIS A 210 -19.73 4.45 11.59
N ALA A 211 -19.44 3.17 11.81
CA ALA A 211 -19.68 2.10 10.84
C ALA A 211 -21.16 1.96 10.49
N ARG A 212 -22.08 2.02 11.47
CA ARG A 212 -23.53 1.98 11.19
C ARG A 212 -23.98 3.06 10.21
N SER A 213 -23.44 4.28 10.34
CA SER A 213 -23.87 5.42 9.52
C SER A 213 -23.15 5.51 8.18
N HIS A 214 -21.88 5.09 8.11
CA HIS A 214 -21.02 5.40 6.96
C HIS A 214 -20.45 4.16 6.25
N ARG A 215 -20.36 3.02 6.94
CA ARG A 215 -19.76 1.78 6.42
C ARG A 215 -20.50 0.53 6.91
N PRO A 216 -21.81 0.38 6.59
CA PRO A 216 -22.63 -0.70 7.14
C PRO A 216 -22.12 -2.10 6.74
N ALA A 217 -21.42 -2.22 5.60
CA ALA A 217 -20.79 -3.46 5.17
C ALA A 217 -19.72 -3.99 6.16
N ASP A 218 -19.05 -3.09 6.88
CA ASP A 218 -17.98 -3.43 7.82
C ASP A 218 -18.49 -3.66 9.26
N LEU A 219 -19.77 -3.37 9.53
CA LEU A 219 -20.32 -3.40 10.89
C LEU A 219 -20.29 -4.81 11.50
N ALA A 220 -20.78 -5.81 10.77
CA ALA A 220 -20.81 -7.20 11.27
C ALA A 220 -19.40 -7.74 11.53
N VAL A 221 -18.43 -7.30 10.73
CA VAL A 221 -17.02 -7.64 10.89
C VAL A 221 -16.47 -7.05 12.18
N LEU A 222 -16.72 -5.77 12.43
CA LEU A 222 -16.31 -5.09 13.66
C LEU A 222 -16.96 -5.68 14.90
N GLU A 223 -18.27 -5.95 14.89
CA GLU A 223 -19.00 -6.50 16.04
C GLU A 223 -18.45 -7.87 16.47
N ARG A 224 -18.02 -8.68 15.51
CA ARG A 224 -17.39 -9.99 15.75
C ARG A 224 -15.95 -9.87 16.27
N ARG A 225 -15.18 -8.88 15.79
CA ARG A 225 -13.72 -8.80 16.00
C ARG A 225 -13.34 -7.94 17.21
N LEU A 226 -14.09 -6.88 17.50
CA LEU A 226 -13.83 -5.97 18.61
C LEU A 226 -14.32 -6.56 19.93
N LEU A 227 -13.40 -7.24 20.63
CA LEU A 227 -13.67 -7.78 21.96
C LEU A 227 -13.69 -6.63 22.99
N ARG A 228 -14.51 -6.77 24.02
CA ARG A 228 -14.52 -5.80 25.12
C ARG A 228 -13.31 -5.98 26.04
N ALA A 229 -12.78 -4.88 26.56
CA ALA A 229 -11.77 -4.91 27.61
C ALA A 229 -12.39 -5.37 28.95
N PRO A 230 -11.66 -6.11 29.80
CA PRO A 230 -12.19 -6.68 31.05
C PRO A 230 -12.53 -5.62 32.11
N GLU A 231 -11.89 -4.45 32.07
CA GLU A 231 -12.14 -3.34 33.01
C GLU A 231 -13.54 -2.74 32.84
N ASP A 232 -14.16 -2.89 31.66
CA ASP A 232 -15.50 -2.38 31.37
C ASP A 232 -16.65 -3.27 31.91
N ARG A 233 -16.34 -4.37 32.61
CA ARG A 233 -17.37 -5.26 33.21
C ARG A 233 -18.02 -4.69 34.48
N ILE A 234 -17.52 -3.59 35.04
CA ILE A 234 -18.00 -3.04 36.32
C ILE A 234 -18.56 -1.63 36.13
N ARG A 235 -19.81 -1.54 35.65
CA ARG A 235 -20.86 -0.58 36.06
C ARG A 235 -22.07 -0.74 35.15
N ARG A 236 -22.88 -1.74 35.47
CA ARG A 236 -24.33 -1.64 35.29
C ARG A 236 -24.91 -1.82 36.70
N SER A 237 -25.01 -0.70 37.41
CA SER A 237 -25.90 -0.52 38.55
C SER A 237 -27.25 -0.10 37.99
#